data_AF-A0A976L5E5-F1
#
_entry.id   AF-A0A976L5E5-F1
#
_cell.length_a   1.000
_cell.length_b   1.000
_cell.length_c   1.000
_cell.angle_alpha   90.00
_cell.angle_beta   90.00
_cell.angle_gamma   90.00
#
_symmetry.space_group_name_H-M   'P 1'
#
loop_
_entity.id
_entity.type
_entity.pdbx_description
1 polymer ?
#
loop_
_entity_poly.entity_id
_entity_poly.type
_entity_poly.pdbx_seq_one_letter_code
_entity_poly.pdbx_strand_id
1 'polypeptide(L)'
;MPKKLDPKVAEAVMLKAGLKPLEPYPASYKPWKCECLVCGDIVFPPFKQIARGIGGCRTCRYVKSGKSNSNSEDEAVALMLKNNLKPLEPYQNKDKPWKSLCLICNKTVSPLFGNIKRGQAGCRWCTRKFLDPEEAVEVMRKQGYEPLTKYVNDRTPWKCKCMKCGKVCYPTYAPTSRANNITGCQYCNSHYVDEKDAIKVMLKAKLKPLEPYKNARTPWKCRCLKCKNIVTPTYDNVQGESGCQYCSPLGINMNIPSYLYLITHDELNSHKIGIGNVRSIKRTWEDRLGSFRREGWQTYKVWQFKTGGEALKIEKAVFKVIRKDLKLPIHLSKEQMKKTEGQSETVDADSISLLQLEKIIKKVIKGLQE
;
A
#
# COMPACT_ATOMS: atom_id res chain seq x y z
N MET A 1 -35.23 39.79 53.86
CA MET A 1 -34.63 40.87 53.04
C MET A 1 -33.12 40.78 53.17
N PRO A 2 -32.32 40.71 52.08
CA PRO A 2 -30.87 40.66 52.19
C PRO A 2 -30.35 41.94 52.85
N LYS A 3 -29.57 41.80 53.94
CA LYS A 3 -28.93 42.92 54.65
C LYS A 3 -28.18 43.80 53.64
N LYS A 4 -28.57 45.07 53.54
CA LYS A 4 -27.89 46.08 52.73
C LYS A 4 -26.48 46.23 53.30
N LEU A 5 -25.45 45.90 52.52
CA LEU A 5 -24.06 46.04 52.93
C LEU A 5 -23.78 47.53 53.21
N ASP A 6 -23.16 47.82 54.35
CA ASP A 6 -22.73 49.18 54.69
C ASP A 6 -21.66 49.65 53.68
N PRO A 7 -21.89 50.78 52.96
CA PRO A 7 -20.93 51.36 52.04
C PRO A 7 -19.51 51.49 52.60
N LYS A 8 -19.35 51.82 53.90
CA LYS A 8 -18.03 51.96 54.54
C LYS A 8 -17.26 50.64 54.61
N VAL A 9 -17.97 49.53 54.81
CA VAL A 9 -17.38 48.18 54.82
C VAL A 9 -16.93 47.80 53.40
N ALA A 10 -17.70 48.19 52.38
CA ALA A 10 -17.35 47.94 50.99
C ALA A 10 -16.08 48.71 50.57
N GLU A 11 -15.95 49.97 51.01
CA GLU A 11 -14.79 50.82 50.75
C GLU A 11 -13.51 50.28 51.40
N ALA A 12 -13.59 49.83 52.65
CA ALA A 12 -12.45 49.25 53.36
C ALA A 12 -11.88 48.00 52.66
N VAL A 13 -12.76 47.15 52.10
CA VAL A 13 -12.34 45.97 51.33
C VAL A 13 -11.66 46.36 50.02
N MET A 14 -12.17 47.38 49.32
CA MET A 14 -11.54 47.88 48.08
C MET A 14 -10.16 48.46 48.37
N LEU A 15 -10.02 49.27 49.44
CA LEU A 15 -8.75 49.86 49.84
C LEU A 15 -7.72 48.78 50.21
N LYS A 16 -8.12 47.74 50.95
CA LYS A 16 -7.26 46.59 51.28
C LYS A 16 -6.78 45.84 50.03
N ALA A 17 -7.57 45.85 48.95
CA ALA A 17 -7.19 45.28 47.65
C ALA A 17 -6.35 46.22 46.76
N GLY A 18 -5.95 47.39 47.26
CA GLY A 18 -5.16 48.38 46.51
C GLY A 18 -5.99 49.19 45.51
N LEU A 19 -7.29 49.36 45.77
CA LEU A 19 -8.23 50.08 44.92
C LEU A 19 -8.90 51.19 45.73
N LYS A 20 -8.82 52.43 45.28
CA LYS A 20 -9.45 53.58 45.91
C LYS A 20 -10.77 53.91 45.19
N PRO A 21 -11.94 53.72 45.81
CA PRO A 21 -13.21 54.13 45.21
C PRO A 21 -13.25 55.63 44.93
N LEU A 22 -13.76 56.02 43.76
CA LEU A 22 -13.92 57.42 43.35
C LEU A 22 -15.37 57.90 43.37
N GLU A 23 -16.31 56.98 43.61
CA GLU A 23 -17.75 57.24 43.64
C GLU A 23 -18.41 56.44 44.77
N PRO A 24 -19.60 56.85 45.25
CA PRO A 24 -20.34 56.11 46.26
C PRO A 24 -20.62 54.66 45.84
N TYR A 25 -20.65 53.75 46.81
CA TYR A 25 -20.85 52.32 46.58
C TYR A 25 -22.13 52.02 45.75
N PRO A 26 -22.00 51.51 44.50
CA PRO A 26 -23.16 51.41 43.60
C PRO A 26 -24.00 50.15 43.84
N ALA A 27 -23.37 48.99 44.04
CA ALA A 27 -23.93 47.69 44.42
C ALA A 27 -22.85 46.60 44.36
N SER A 28 -23.12 45.39 44.87
CA SER A 28 -22.12 44.31 44.95
C SER A 28 -21.67 43.75 43.60
N TYR A 29 -22.56 43.69 42.61
CA TYR A 29 -22.31 43.12 41.28
C TYR A 29 -22.05 44.19 40.22
N LYS A 30 -22.32 45.47 40.52
CA LYS A 30 -22.09 46.56 39.57
C LYS A 30 -20.60 46.90 39.52
N PRO A 31 -20.07 47.27 38.34
CA PRO A 31 -18.73 47.83 38.23
C PRO A 31 -18.63 49.08 39.11
N TRP A 32 -17.59 49.16 39.93
CA TRP A 32 -17.38 50.29 40.83
C TRP A 32 -16.12 51.05 40.39
N LYS A 33 -16.26 52.33 40.07
CA LYS A 33 -15.15 53.16 39.61
C LYS A 33 -14.12 53.36 40.73
N CYS A 34 -12.94 52.79 40.54
CA CYS A 34 -11.82 52.87 41.46
C CYS A 34 -10.54 53.30 40.75
N GLU A 35 -9.65 53.98 41.46
CA GLU A 35 -8.27 54.23 41.06
C GLU A 35 -7.38 53.11 41.63
N CYS A 36 -6.54 52.49 40.80
CA CYS A 36 -5.59 51.50 41.28
C CYS A 36 -4.41 52.19 41.98
N LEU A 37 -4.20 51.89 43.27
CA LEU A 37 -3.11 52.47 44.06
C LEU A 37 -1.71 51.99 43.64
N VAL A 38 -1.60 51.04 42.71
CA VAL A 38 -0.33 50.48 42.22
C VAL A 38 0.12 51.14 40.92
N CYS A 39 -0.79 51.38 39.96
CA CYS A 39 -0.46 51.95 38.66
C CYS A 39 -1.16 53.27 38.34
N GLY A 40 -2.09 53.73 39.17
CA GLY A 40 -2.88 54.95 38.95
C GLY A 40 -4.04 54.79 37.95
N ASP A 41 -4.17 53.65 37.26
CA ASP A 41 -5.23 53.44 36.26
C ASP A 41 -6.62 53.45 36.92
N ILE A 42 -7.57 54.07 36.22
CA ILE A 42 -8.99 53.97 36.56
C ILE A 42 -9.54 52.62 36.09
N VAL A 43 -10.08 51.86 37.03
CA VAL A 43 -10.59 50.49 36.82
C VAL A 43 -12.00 50.37 37.39
N PHE A 44 -12.76 49.38 36.88
CA PHE A 44 -14.17 49.19 37.26
C PHE A 44 -14.44 47.78 37.83
N PRO A 45 -13.75 47.34 38.91
CA PRO A 45 -13.97 46.02 39.48
C PRO A 45 -15.30 45.95 40.26
N PRO A 46 -16.08 44.85 40.14
CA PRO A 46 -17.24 44.64 40.99
C PRO A 46 -16.81 44.19 42.40
N PHE A 47 -17.40 44.78 43.43
CA PHE A 47 -17.10 44.47 44.84
C PHE A 47 -17.17 42.96 45.15
N LYS A 48 -18.16 42.25 44.62
CA LYS A 48 -18.37 40.81 44.84
C LYS A 48 -17.16 39.97 44.41
N GLN A 49 -16.40 40.38 43.40
CA GLN A 49 -15.18 39.67 42.97
C GLN A 49 -14.01 40.00 43.90
N ILE A 50 -13.83 41.28 44.23
CA ILE A 50 -12.74 41.74 45.11
C ILE A 50 -12.88 41.16 46.52
N ALA A 51 -14.09 41.10 47.06
CA ALA A 51 -14.38 40.47 48.35
C ALA A 51 -14.04 38.97 48.39
N ARG A 52 -13.98 38.30 47.23
CA ARG A 52 -13.56 36.90 47.09
C ARG A 52 -12.06 36.75 46.79
N GLY A 53 -11.30 37.85 46.78
CA GLY A 53 -9.89 37.88 46.40
C GLY A 53 -9.62 37.71 44.90
N ILE A 54 -10.65 37.89 44.06
CA ILE A 54 -10.56 37.66 42.61
C ILE A 54 -10.66 39.03 41.90
N GLY A 55 -9.72 39.32 41.00
CA GLY A 55 -9.79 40.51 40.13
C GLY A 55 -8.95 41.69 40.62
N GLY A 56 -9.41 42.90 40.36
CA GLY A 56 -8.70 44.16 40.63
C GLY A 56 -8.14 44.80 39.37
N CYS A 57 -6.96 45.41 39.45
CA CYS A 57 -6.33 46.02 38.28
C CYS A 57 -5.80 44.96 37.30
N ARG A 58 -6.37 44.93 36.09
CA ARG A 58 -5.99 44.00 35.03
C ARG A 58 -4.54 44.22 34.58
N THR A 59 -4.10 45.47 34.45
CA THR A 59 -2.75 45.85 34.05
C THR A 59 -1.72 45.32 35.05
N CYS A 60 -1.86 45.63 36.34
CA CYS A 60 -0.95 45.16 37.39
C CYS A 60 -0.89 43.64 37.48
N ARG A 61 -2.03 42.96 37.30
CA ARG A 61 -2.07 41.49 37.26
C ARG A 61 -1.24 40.93 36.11
N TYR A 62 -1.38 41.47 34.89
CA TYR A 62 -0.58 41.00 33.76
C TYR A 62 0.91 41.30 33.93
N VAL A 63 1.28 42.45 34.49
CA VAL A 63 2.68 42.79 34.78
C VAL A 63 3.28 41.81 35.80
N LYS A 64 2.55 41.50 36.88
CA LYS A 64 2.99 40.49 37.87
C LYS A 64 3.13 39.10 37.25
N SER A 65 2.13 38.65 36.49
CA SER A 65 2.18 37.35 35.81
C SER A 65 3.26 37.29 34.71
N GLY A 66 3.55 38.40 34.04
CA GLY A 66 4.60 38.49 33.01
C GLY A 66 5.99 38.32 33.62
N LYS A 67 6.26 38.99 34.75
CA LYS A 67 7.51 38.85 35.49
C LYS A 67 7.72 37.44 36.04
N SER A 68 6.68 36.82 36.62
CA SER A 68 6.77 35.45 37.16
C SER A 68 6.93 34.36 36.09
N ASN A 69 6.50 34.63 34.85
CA ASN A 69 6.61 33.70 33.72
C ASN A 69 7.86 33.90 32.86
N SER A 70 8.63 34.97 33.10
CA SER A 70 9.89 35.23 32.39
C SER A 70 10.97 34.32 32.95
N ASN A 71 11.51 33.43 32.12
CA ASN A 71 12.73 32.70 32.49
C ASN A 71 13.87 33.71 32.47
N SER A 72 14.76 33.66 33.45
CA SER A 72 15.99 34.45 33.39
C SER A 72 16.86 33.97 32.24
N GLU A 73 17.70 34.86 31.70
CA GLU A 73 18.63 34.50 30.63
C GLU A 73 19.57 33.36 31.06
N ASP A 74 20.07 33.41 32.30
CA ASP A 74 20.96 32.38 32.86
C ASP A 74 20.31 30.99 32.92
N GLU A 75 19.06 30.92 33.37
CA GLU A 75 18.29 29.66 33.38
C GLU A 75 18.07 29.14 31.96
N ALA A 76 17.81 30.05 31.01
CA ALA A 76 17.58 29.69 29.62
C ALA A 76 18.86 29.14 28.96
N VAL A 77 20.00 29.79 29.19
CA VAL A 77 21.32 29.36 28.70
C VAL A 77 21.72 28.02 29.30
N ALA A 78 21.55 27.84 30.61
CA ALA A 78 21.89 26.58 31.29
C ALA A 78 21.10 25.39 30.72
N LEU A 79 19.81 25.57 30.43
CA LEU A 79 18.99 24.54 29.81
C LEU A 79 19.44 24.21 28.38
N MET A 80 19.81 25.22 27.60
CA MET A 80 20.32 25.03 26.23
C MET A 80 21.62 24.22 26.25
N LEU A 81 22.56 24.57 27.13
CA LEU A 81 23.83 23.85 27.29
C LEU A 81 23.61 22.40 27.73
N LYS A 82 22.69 22.14 28.67
CA LYS A 82 22.29 20.78 29.08
C LYS A 82 21.76 19.94 27.90
N ASN A 83 21.20 20.58 26.88
CA ASN A 83 20.71 19.96 25.65
C ASN A 83 21.74 20.00 24.49
N ASN A 84 23.02 20.22 24.79
CA ASN A 84 24.11 20.30 23.81
C ASN A 84 23.94 21.42 22.77
N LEU A 85 23.36 22.54 23.18
CA LEU A 85 23.17 23.74 22.38
C LEU A 85 23.85 24.92 23.06
N LYS A 86 24.80 25.56 22.38
CA LYS A 86 25.45 26.78 22.85
C LYS A 86 24.80 27.98 22.16
N PRO A 87 24.05 28.84 22.88
CA PRO A 87 23.51 30.08 22.30
C PRO A 87 24.61 30.95 21.71
N LEU A 88 24.33 31.59 20.57
CA LEU A 88 25.23 32.50 19.87
C LEU A 88 24.75 33.96 19.94
N GLU A 89 23.58 34.19 20.52
CA GLU A 89 22.94 35.50 20.67
C GLU A 89 22.20 35.57 22.02
N PRO A 90 21.88 36.78 22.54
CA PRO A 90 21.17 36.93 23.80
C PRO A 90 19.76 36.33 23.80
N TYR A 91 19.29 35.88 24.96
CA TYR A 91 17.95 35.33 25.12
C TYR A 91 16.89 36.43 25.04
N GLN A 92 15.91 36.28 24.13
CA GLN A 92 14.81 37.24 24.01
C GLN A 92 13.55 36.78 24.73
N ASN A 93 12.98 35.64 24.32
CA ASN A 93 11.83 35.01 24.95
C ASN A 93 11.66 33.57 24.44
N LYS A 94 10.71 32.83 25.03
CA LYS A 94 10.50 31.40 24.78
C LYS A 94 9.99 31.06 23.37
N ASP A 95 9.36 32.03 22.71
CA ASP A 95 8.60 31.87 21.45
C ASP A 95 9.38 32.37 20.23
N LYS A 96 10.58 32.93 20.42
CA LYS A 96 11.49 33.29 19.33
C LYS A 96 12.52 32.17 19.06
N PRO A 97 12.83 31.89 17.79
CA PRO A 97 13.97 31.06 17.43
C PRO A 97 15.26 31.63 18.02
N TRP A 98 16.04 30.79 18.68
CA TRP A 98 17.26 31.22 19.38
C TRP A 98 18.50 30.59 18.75
N LYS A 99 19.25 31.39 18.00
CA LYS A 99 20.43 30.94 17.24
C LYS A 99 21.49 30.33 18.17
N SER A 100 21.84 29.08 17.90
CA SER A 100 22.69 28.25 18.75
C SER A 100 23.58 27.34 17.91
N LEU A 101 24.77 27.02 18.42
CA LEU A 101 25.65 26.00 17.90
C LEU A 101 25.32 24.65 18.55
N CYS A 102 25.04 23.62 17.76
CA CYS A 102 24.93 22.26 18.31
C CYS A 102 26.30 21.69 18.60
N LEU A 103 26.56 21.30 19.85
CA LEU A 103 27.86 20.78 20.29
C LEU A 103 28.12 19.32 19.87
N ILE A 104 27.11 18.64 19.32
CA ILE A 104 27.25 17.26 18.81
C ILE A 104 27.70 17.25 17.34
N CYS A 105 27.07 18.08 16.50
CA CYS A 105 27.32 18.08 15.04
C CYS A 105 27.94 19.36 14.50
N ASN A 106 28.23 20.34 15.37
CA ASN A 106 28.80 21.65 15.05
C ASN A 106 28.02 22.48 14.02
N LYS A 107 26.78 22.10 13.66
CA LYS A 107 25.91 22.89 12.79
C LYS A 107 25.16 23.95 13.61
N THR A 108 24.99 25.13 13.01
CA THR A 108 24.17 26.20 13.58
C THR A 108 22.69 25.86 13.42
N VAL A 109 21.91 26.05 14.48
CA VAL A 109 20.47 25.78 14.56
C VAL A 109 19.75 26.92 15.28
N SER A 110 18.45 27.05 15.10
CA SER A 110 17.64 28.08 15.77
C SER A 110 16.39 27.47 16.42
N PRO A 111 16.53 26.63 17.46
CA PRO A 111 15.40 26.06 18.16
C PRO A 111 14.63 27.11 18.96
N LEU A 112 13.37 26.80 19.27
CA LEU A 112 12.56 27.58 20.21
C LEU A 112 12.84 27.11 21.64
N PHE A 113 13.19 28.01 22.54
CA PHE A 113 13.43 27.67 23.95
C PHE A 113 12.22 26.96 24.59
N GLY A 114 11.00 27.40 24.28
CA GLY A 114 9.77 26.74 24.74
C GLY A 114 9.63 25.28 24.26
N ASN A 115 10.23 24.90 23.13
CA ASN A 115 10.24 23.52 22.65
C ASN A 115 11.28 22.69 23.41
N ILE A 116 12.47 23.25 23.66
CA ILE A 116 13.52 22.60 24.46
C ILE A 116 13.04 22.35 25.89
N LYS A 117 12.37 23.34 26.50
CA LYS A 117 11.78 23.22 27.84
C LYS A 117 10.72 22.11 27.93
N ARG A 118 10.04 21.79 26.83
CA ARG A 118 9.09 20.66 26.73
C ARG A 118 9.76 19.32 26.39
N GLY A 119 11.10 19.27 26.34
CA GLY A 119 11.85 18.05 26.01
C GLY A 119 11.94 17.73 24.52
N GLN A 120 11.61 18.67 23.62
CA GLN A 120 11.87 18.47 22.20
C GLN A 120 13.35 18.63 21.88
N ALA A 121 13.85 17.82 20.95
CA ALA A 121 15.23 17.90 20.50
C ALA A 121 15.51 19.23 19.80
N GLY A 122 16.63 19.88 20.16
CA GLY A 122 16.98 21.18 19.65
C GLY A 122 17.81 21.21 18.38
N CYS A 123 18.39 20.07 17.98
CA CYS A 123 19.12 19.95 16.73
C CYS A 123 18.37 19.06 15.71
N ARG A 124 17.90 19.67 14.63
CA ARG A 124 17.23 18.99 13.50
C ARG A 124 18.12 17.97 12.77
N TRP A 125 19.44 18.17 12.81
CA TRP A 125 20.43 17.30 12.18
C TRP A 125 20.66 16.03 13.00
N CYS A 126 20.85 16.18 14.32
CA CYS A 126 21.05 15.04 15.23
C CYS A 126 19.83 14.13 15.32
N THR A 127 18.62 14.65 15.09
CA THR A 127 17.39 13.84 15.06
C THR A 127 17.18 13.06 13.77
N ARG A 128 18.12 13.12 12.80
CA ARG A 128 17.99 12.56 11.45
C ARG A 128 16.73 13.02 10.69
N LYS A 129 16.04 14.05 11.18
CA LYS A 129 14.90 14.68 10.51
C LYS A 129 15.35 15.56 9.35
N PHE A 130 16.60 15.99 9.37
CA PHE A 130 17.21 16.75 8.30
C PHE A 130 18.52 16.11 7.89
N LEU A 131 18.61 15.74 6.62
CA LEU A 131 19.77 15.16 5.97
C LEU A 131 20.43 16.23 5.10
N ASP A 132 21.75 16.27 5.12
CA ASP A 132 22.51 17.16 4.25
C ASP A 132 22.36 16.73 2.77
N PRO A 133 21.96 17.62 1.85
CA PRO A 133 21.86 17.29 0.43
C PRO A 133 23.14 16.67 -0.16
N GLU A 134 24.32 17.08 0.31
CA GLU A 134 25.59 16.55 -0.18
C GLU A 134 25.82 15.11 0.28
N GLU A 135 25.56 14.83 1.57
CA GLU A 135 25.58 13.46 2.12
C GLU A 135 24.58 12.55 1.39
N ALA A 136 23.40 13.09 1.05
CA ALA A 136 22.38 12.34 0.32
C ALA A 136 22.87 11.90 -1.08
N VAL A 137 23.58 12.79 -1.79
CA VAL A 137 24.17 12.50 -3.11
C VAL A 137 25.24 11.42 -2.99
N GLU A 138 26.12 11.52 -2.00
CA GLU A 138 27.20 10.55 -1.78
C GLU A 138 26.64 9.14 -1.52
N VAL A 139 25.63 9.04 -0.65
CA VAL A 139 24.96 7.77 -0.37
C VAL A 139 24.30 7.19 -1.62
N MET A 140 23.63 8.02 -2.44
CA MET A 140 23.02 7.55 -3.70
C MET A 140 24.06 7.04 -4.69
N ARG A 141 25.20 7.72 -4.83
CA ARG A 141 26.32 7.28 -5.68
C ARG A 141 26.90 5.96 -5.22
N LYS A 142 27.10 5.79 -3.90
CA LYS A 142 27.54 4.52 -3.31
C LYS A 142 26.57 3.37 -3.57
N GLN A 143 25.28 3.68 -3.67
CA GLN A 143 24.21 2.74 -4.02
C GLN A 143 24.04 2.53 -5.54
N GLY A 144 24.91 3.09 -6.38
CA GLY A 144 24.92 2.89 -7.83
C GLY A 144 23.96 3.78 -8.61
N TYR A 145 23.61 4.95 -8.07
CA TYR A 145 22.75 5.94 -8.72
C TYR A 145 23.47 7.28 -8.84
N GLU A 146 23.41 7.90 -10.02
CA GLU A 146 23.87 9.27 -10.24
C GLU A 146 22.66 10.24 -10.20
N PRO A 147 22.50 11.07 -9.16
CA PRO A 147 21.42 12.05 -9.12
C PRO A 147 21.51 13.08 -10.26
N LEU A 148 20.38 13.33 -10.94
CA LEU A 148 20.29 14.28 -12.05
C LEU A 148 19.64 15.61 -11.65
N THR A 149 19.02 15.65 -10.48
CA THR A 149 18.34 16.83 -9.93
C THR A 149 18.77 17.09 -8.49
N LYS A 150 18.51 18.28 -7.95
CA LYS A 150 18.77 18.60 -6.54
C LYS A 150 17.96 17.71 -5.60
N TYR A 151 18.53 17.37 -4.44
CA TYR A 151 17.84 16.64 -3.39
C TYR A 151 16.75 17.52 -2.75
N VAL A 152 15.59 16.92 -2.46
CA VAL A 152 14.44 17.62 -1.86
C VAL A 152 14.16 17.09 -0.46
N ASN A 153 13.87 15.79 -0.34
CA ASN A 153 13.65 15.09 0.92
C ASN A 153 13.75 13.57 0.72
N ASP A 154 13.66 12.82 1.80
CA ASP A 154 13.95 11.39 1.84
C ASP A 154 12.83 10.49 1.27
N ARG A 155 11.64 11.05 1.05
CA ARG A 155 10.43 10.34 0.59
C ARG A 155 10.04 10.64 -0.85
N THR A 156 10.56 11.72 -1.42
CA THR A 156 10.25 12.11 -2.79
C THR A 156 11.07 11.26 -3.76
N PRO A 157 10.46 10.70 -4.82
CA PRO A 157 11.20 10.02 -5.88
C PRO A 157 12.24 10.96 -6.50
N TRP A 158 13.50 10.54 -6.48
CA TRP A 158 14.63 11.35 -6.90
C TRP A 158 15.07 10.92 -8.30
N LYS A 159 15.05 11.85 -9.26
CA LYS A 159 15.48 11.58 -10.63
C LYS A 159 16.98 11.26 -10.65
N CYS A 160 17.33 10.01 -10.95
CA CYS A 160 18.70 9.52 -11.01
C CYS A 160 18.96 8.70 -12.28
N LYS A 161 20.21 8.66 -12.74
CA LYS A 161 20.68 7.69 -13.74
C LYS A 161 21.23 6.47 -13.02
N CYS A 162 20.74 5.28 -13.36
CA CYS A 162 21.30 4.04 -12.82
C CYS A 162 22.69 3.81 -13.41
N MET A 163 23.71 3.63 -12.58
CA MET A 163 25.08 3.39 -13.04
C MET A 163 25.26 1.98 -13.64
N LYS A 164 24.40 1.02 -13.28
CA LYS A 164 24.45 -0.36 -13.82
C LYS A 164 23.93 -0.47 -15.27
N CYS A 165 22.80 0.16 -15.58
CA CYS A 165 22.15 0.04 -16.90
C CYS A 165 22.06 1.34 -17.70
N GLY A 166 22.51 2.47 -17.13
CA GLY A 166 22.49 3.78 -17.76
C GLY A 166 21.12 4.45 -17.89
N LYS A 167 20.01 3.76 -17.54
CA LYS A 167 18.65 4.30 -17.66
C LYS A 167 18.32 5.32 -16.56
N VAL A 168 17.50 6.30 -16.89
CA VAL A 168 16.92 7.25 -15.92
C VAL A 168 15.83 6.54 -15.11
N CYS A 169 15.87 6.69 -13.80
CA CYS A 169 14.96 6.08 -12.84
C CYS A 169 14.66 7.06 -11.69
N TYR A 170 13.70 6.69 -10.83
CA TYR A 170 13.21 7.55 -9.75
C TYR A 170 13.23 6.84 -8.39
N PRO A 171 14.41 6.39 -7.90
CA PRO A 171 14.52 5.81 -6.57
C PRO A 171 14.16 6.81 -5.47
N THR A 172 13.68 6.32 -4.34
CA THR A 172 13.44 7.12 -3.14
C THR A 172 14.61 6.96 -2.18
N TYR A 173 15.13 8.05 -1.61
CA TYR A 173 16.35 8.02 -0.79
C TYR A 173 16.22 7.10 0.44
N ALA A 174 15.13 7.19 1.22
CA ALA A 174 14.99 6.47 2.48
C ALA A 174 15.13 4.93 2.38
N PRO A 175 14.49 4.22 1.43
CA PRO A 175 14.74 2.79 1.24
C PRO A 175 16.11 2.52 0.60
N THR A 176 16.56 3.35 -0.35
CA THR A 176 17.84 3.16 -1.05
C THR A 176 19.03 3.29 -0.11
N SER A 177 19.00 4.24 0.84
CA SER A 177 20.10 4.47 1.78
C SER A 177 20.30 3.33 2.79
N ARG A 178 19.25 2.54 3.05
CA ARG A 178 19.27 1.42 4.01
C ARG A 178 19.51 0.06 3.35
N ALA A 179 19.58 0.02 2.02
CA ALA A 179 19.77 -1.22 1.31
C ALA A 179 21.20 -1.74 1.54
N ASN A 180 21.32 -2.98 2.02
CA ASN A 180 22.61 -3.65 2.23
C ASN A 180 23.35 -3.93 0.90
N ASN A 181 22.61 -4.02 -0.21
CA ASN A 181 23.14 -4.22 -1.56
C ASN A 181 22.61 -3.12 -2.49
N ILE A 182 23.35 -2.86 -3.57
CA ILE A 182 22.89 -2.03 -4.69
C ILE A 182 21.53 -2.56 -5.11
N THR A 183 20.48 -1.80 -4.79
CA THR A 183 19.10 -2.23 -5.00
C THR A 183 18.74 -2.31 -6.47
N GLY A 184 19.64 -1.94 -7.39
CA GLY A 184 19.40 -1.89 -8.83
C GLY A 184 18.22 -0.96 -9.16
N CYS A 185 18.25 -0.28 -10.30
CA CYS A 185 17.03 0.43 -10.67
C CYS A 185 15.88 -0.57 -10.92
N GLN A 186 14.64 -0.08 -11.00
CA GLN A 186 13.49 -0.91 -11.36
C GLN A 186 13.75 -1.79 -12.60
N TYR A 187 14.56 -1.32 -13.55
CA TYR A 187 14.92 -2.05 -14.76
C TYR A 187 15.97 -3.14 -14.56
N CYS A 188 16.75 -3.09 -13.47
CA CYS A 188 17.75 -4.09 -13.13
C CYS A 188 17.22 -5.16 -12.17
N ASN A 189 16.25 -4.82 -11.34
CA ASN A 189 15.77 -5.67 -10.25
C ASN A 189 14.40 -6.30 -10.49
N SER A 190 13.58 -5.73 -11.38
CA SER A 190 12.40 -6.44 -11.85
C SER A 190 12.74 -7.16 -13.15
N HIS A 191 12.01 -8.24 -13.46
CA HIS A 191 11.92 -8.83 -14.80
C HIS A 191 11.28 -7.85 -15.80
N TYR A 192 11.70 -6.58 -15.75
CA TYR A 192 11.32 -5.56 -16.70
C TYR A 192 12.00 -5.92 -18.01
N VAL A 193 11.17 -6.34 -18.94
CA VAL A 193 11.59 -6.56 -20.32
C VAL A 193 11.10 -5.37 -21.12
N ASP A 194 11.98 -4.76 -21.89
CA ASP A 194 11.57 -3.74 -22.83
C ASP A 194 10.61 -4.35 -23.86
N GLU A 195 9.57 -3.62 -24.25
CA GLU A 195 8.59 -4.12 -25.22
C GLU A 195 9.27 -4.60 -26.52
N LYS A 196 10.33 -3.91 -26.98
CA LYS A 196 11.05 -4.32 -28.18
C LYS A 196 11.73 -5.67 -28.02
N ASP A 197 12.30 -5.93 -26.85
CA ASP A 197 12.95 -7.21 -26.56
C ASP A 197 11.91 -8.31 -26.34
N ALA A 198 10.79 -7.98 -25.69
CA ALA A 198 9.67 -8.89 -25.51
C ALA A 198 9.08 -9.36 -26.86
N ILE A 199 8.94 -8.43 -27.82
CA ILE A 199 8.49 -8.73 -29.19
C ILE A 199 9.47 -9.67 -29.90
N LYS A 200 10.79 -9.47 -29.77
CA LYS A 200 11.79 -10.35 -30.38
C LYS A 200 11.66 -11.79 -29.88
N VAL A 201 11.46 -11.97 -28.57
CA VAL A 201 11.27 -13.31 -27.97
C VAL A 201 10.00 -13.97 -28.51
N MET A 202 8.88 -13.24 -28.58
CA MET A 202 7.63 -13.76 -29.14
C MET A 202 7.79 -14.18 -30.61
N LEU A 203 8.43 -13.33 -31.44
CA LEU A 203 8.66 -13.62 -32.85
C LEU A 203 9.58 -14.83 -33.05
N LYS A 204 10.61 -15.00 -32.21
CA LYS A 204 11.48 -16.20 -32.20
C LYS A 204 10.66 -17.47 -31.95
N ALA A 205 9.68 -17.41 -31.05
CA ALA A 205 8.73 -18.49 -30.78
C ALA A 205 7.60 -18.64 -31.83
N LYS A 206 7.69 -17.91 -32.96
CA LYS A 206 6.68 -17.89 -34.04
C LYS A 206 5.32 -17.40 -33.57
N LEU A 207 5.31 -16.43 -32.65
CA LEU A 207 4.13 -15.75 -32.14
C LEU A 207 4.23 -14.26 -32.50
N LYS A 208 3.20 -13.72 -33.18
CA LYS A 208 3.11 -12.30 -33.49
C LYS A 208 2.17 -11.62 -32.50
N PRO A 209 2.66 -10.73 -31.62
CA PRO A 209 1.80 -9.93 -30.75
C PRO A 209 0.77 -9.12 -31.53
N LEU A 210 -0.44 -9.02 -30.98
CA LEU A 210 -1.57 -8.26 -31.56
C LEU A 210 -1.93 -7.03 -30.71
N GLU A 211 -1.33 -6.88 -29.53
CA GLU A 211 -1.61 -5.84 -28.55
C GLU A 211 -0.29 -5.36 -27.93
N PRO A 212 -0.23 -4.16 -27.30
CA PRO A 212 0.96 -3.66 -26.64
C PRO A 212 1.41 -4.52 -25.45
N TYR A 213 2.72 -4.60 -25.23
CA TYR A 213 3.30 -5.33 -24.10
C TYR A 213 3.05 -4.61 -22.77
N LYS A 214 2.62 -5.36 -21.75
CA LYS A 214 2.38 -4.79 -20.40
C LYS A 214 3.46 -5.20 -19.40
N ASN A 215 3.65 -6.50 -19.20
CA ASN A 215 4.68 -7.09 -18.33
C ASN A 215 4.78 -8.60 -18.59
N ALA A 216 5.77 -9.22 -17.96
CA ALA A 216 6.18 -10.59 -18.27
C ALA A 216 5.15 -11.68 -17.94
N ARG A 217 4.29 -11.40 -16.95
CA ARG A 217 3.31 -12.34 -16.39
C ARG A 217 1.88 -12.14 -16.91
N THR A 218 1.62 -11.05 -17.62
CA THR A 218 0.30 -10.79 -18.19
C THR A 218 0.11 -11.62 -19.46
N PRO A 219 -1.02 -12.32 -19.63
CA PRO A 219 -1.35 -13.00 -20.88
C PRO A 219 -1.32 -12.02 -22.05
N TRP A 220 -0.56 -12.35 -23.09
CA TRP A 220 -0.32 -11.47 -24.22
C TRP A 220 -0.93 -12.05 -25.48
N LYS A 221 -1.91 -11.34 -26.05
CA LYS A 221 -2.65 -11.82 -27.23
C LYS A 221 -1.74 -11.83 -28.45
N CYS A 222 -1.52 -13.03 -29.00
CA CYS A 222 -0.63 -13.29 -30.11
C CYS A 222 -1.31 -14.14 -31.19
N ARG A 223 -0.95 -13.94 -32.45
CA ARG A 223 -1.27 -14.85 -33.56
C ARG A 223 -0.10 -15.80 -33.77
N CYS A 224 -0.36 -17.11 -33.72
CA CYS A 224 0.67 -18.10 -34.06
C CYS A 224 0.94 -18.07 -35.57
N LEU A 225 2.21 -17.95 -35.95
CA LEU A 225 2.64 -17.93 -37.36
C LEU A 225 2.65 -19.34 -38.00
N LYS A 226 2.59 -20.41 -37.19
CA LYS A 226 2.51 -21.81 -37.68
C LYS A 226 1.06 -22.24 -37.97
N CYS A 227 0.20 -22.22 -36.95
CA CYS A 227 -1.20 -22.70 -37.06
C CYS A 227 -2.24 -21.59 -37.25
N LYS A 228 -1.85 -20.31 -37.31
CA LYS A 228 -2.72 -19.12 -37.47
C LYS A 228 -3.70 -18.86 -36.32
N ASN A 229 -3.82 -19.76 -35.34
CA ASN A 229 -4.67 -19.57 -34.16
C ASN A 229 -4.23 -18.39 -33.29
N ILE A 230 -5.22 -17.72 -32.69
CA ILE A 230 -4.99 -16.71 -31.65
C ILE A 230 -4.75 -17.44 -30.32
N VAL A 231 -3.66 -17.07 -29.64
CA VAL A 231 -3.25 -17.61 -28.33
C VAL A 231 -2.88 -16.46 -27.40
N THR A 232 -2.89 -16.73 -26.09
CA THR A 232 -2.58 -15.72 -25.06
C THR A 232 -1.49 -16.20 -24.10
N PRO A 233 -0.28 -16.53 -24.57
CA PRO A 233 0.81 -16.94 -23.69
C PRO A 233 1.35 -15.74 -22.89
N THR A 234 2.01 -16.02 -21.77
CA THR A 234 2.81 -15.02 -21.04
C THR A 234 4.23 -14.98 -21.60
N TYR A 235 4.92 -13.85 -21.48
CA TYR A 235 6.32 -13.74 -21.91
C TYR A 235 7.21 -14.71 -21.12
N ASP A 236 7.02 -14.83 -19.80
CA ASP A 236 7.80 -15.74 -18.95
C ASP A 236 7.71 -17.19 -19.46
N ASN A 237 6.51 -17.65 -19.83
CA ASN A 237 6.33 -19.01 -20.34
C ASN A 237 7.04 -19.19 -21.69
N VAL A 238 6.95 -18.20 -22.58
CA VAL A 238 7.60 -18.26 -23.91
C VAL A 238 9.12 -18.20 -23.79
N GLN A 239 9.64 -17.47 -22.81
CA GLN A 239 11.06 -17.46 -22.48
C GLN A 239 11.52 -18.83 -21.98
N GLY A 240 10.70 -19.52 -21.19
CA GLY A 240 10.89 -20.92 -20.77
C GLY A 240 10.53 -21.96 -21.84
N GLU A 241 10.65 -21.61 -23.13
CA GLU A 241 10.41 -22.46 -24.30
C GLU A 241 8.97 -22.97 -24.49
N SER A 242 7.99 -22.43 -23.76
CA SER A 242 6.58 -22.75 -24.03
C SER A 242 6.09 -22.06 -25.29
N GLY A 243 5.56 -22.84 -26.24
CA GLY A 243 5.11 -22.34 -27.54
C GLY A 243 3.60 -22.07 -27.62
N CYS A 244 3.10 -22.02 -28.86
CA CYS A 244 1.67 -22.05 -29.11
C CYS A 244 1.05 -23.36 -28.58
N GLN A 245 0.03 -23.28 -27.73
CA GLN A 245 -0.69 -24.45 -27.20
C GLN A 245 -1.22 -25.40 -28.30
N TYR A 246 -1.54 -24.87 -29.48
CA TYR A 246 -2.01 -25.67 -30.62
C TYR A 246 -0.88 -26.38 -31.38
N CYS A 247 0.37 -25.94 -31.21
CA CYS A 247 1.55 -26.51 -31.87
C CYS A 247 2.43 -27.31 -30.90
N SER A 248 2.06 -27.39 -29.61
CA SER A 248 2.83 -28.13 -28.62
C SER A 248 2.84 -29.62 -28.96
N PRO A 249 4.02 -30.28 -29.00
CA PRO A 249 4.09 -31.73 -29.15
C PRO A 249 3.70 -32.47 -27.86
N LEU A 250 3.73 -31.77 -26.72
CA LEU A 250 3.35 -32.27 -25.40
C LEU A 250 1.87 -31.99 -25.14
N GLY A 251 1.13 -33.02 -24.69
CA GLY A 251 -0.30 -32.94 -24.37
C GLY A 251 -1.24 -33.38 -25.50
N ILE A 252 -2.49 -32.91 -25.44
CA ILE A 252 -3.50 -33.14 -26.49
C ILE A 252 -3.18 -32.25 -27.69
N ASN A 253 -3.01 -32.86 -28.86
CA ASN A 253 -2.83 -32.11 -30.09
C ASN A 253 -4.17 -31.52 -30.53
N MET A 254 -4.24 -30.20 -30.53
CA MET A 254 -5.50 -29.48 -30.78
C MET A 254 -5.91 -29.45 -32.26
N ASN A 255 -5.05 -29.90 -33.19
CA ASN A 255 -5.32 -29.82 -34.63
C ASN A 255 -5.69 -31.17 -35.26
N ILE A 256 -5.74 -32.26 -34.49
CA ILE A 256 -6.12 -33.59 -34.99
C ILE A 256 -7.51 -33.98 -34.48
N PRO A 257 -8.20 -34.93 -35.15
CA PRO A 257 -9.46 -35.47 -34.68
C PRO A 257 -9.38 -35.89 -33.22
N SER A 258 -10.40 -35.51 -32.46
CA SER A 258 -10.41 -35.63 -31.01
C SER A 258 -11.82 -35.90 -30.52
N TYR A 259 -11.95 -36.37 -29.29
CA TYR A 259 -13.23 -36.68 -28.69
C TYR A 259 -13.35 -36.05 -27.30
N LEU A 260 -14.59 -35.75 -26.90
CA LEU A 260 -14.98 -35.46 -25.53
C LEU A 260 -15.56 -36.75 -24.93
N TYR A 261 -15.21 -37.08 -23.70
CA TYR A 261 -15.75 -38.23 -22.99
C TYR A 261 -16.38 -37.81 -21.66
N LEU A 262 -17.40 -38.58 -21.25
CA LEU A 262 -17.98 -38.58 -19.92
C LEU A 262 -17.79 -39.98 -19.34
N ILE A 263 -17.11 -40.07 -18.21
CA ILE A 263 -16.81 -41.31 -17.48
C ILE A 263 -17.26 -41.21 -16.03
N THR A 264 -17.51 -42.35 -15.39
CA THR A 264 -17.90 -42.48 -13.98
C THR A 264 -17.01 -43.47 -13.25
N HIS A 265 -16.85 -43.30 -11.94
CA HIS A 265 -16.16 -44.25 -11.08
C HIS A 265 -16.99 -44.46 -9.83
N ASP A 266 -17.48 -45.68 -9.64
CA ASP A 266 -18.45 -46.00 -8.58
C ASP A 266 -17.79 -45.94 -7.20
N GLU A 267 -16.60 -46.52 -7.01
CA GLU A 267 -15.94 -46.51 -5.68
C GLU A 267 -15.48 -45.11 -5.22
N LEU A 268 -15.06 -44.26 -6.17
CA LEU A 268 -14.68 -42.86 -5.90
C LEU A 268 -15.88 -41.91 -5.92
N ASN A 269 -17.09 -42.44 -6.18
CA ASN A 269 -18.33 -41.72 -6.36
C ASN A 269 -18.19 -40.43 -7.20
N SER A 270 -17.57 -40.53 -8.37
CA SER A 270 -17.20 -39.35 -9.15
C SER A 270 -17.43 -39.51 -10.65
N HIS A 271 -17.88 -38.42 -11.27
CA HIS A 271 -17.92 -38.30 -12.72
C HIS A 271 -16.79 -37.41 -13.21
N LYS A 272 -16.30 -37.66 -14.42
CA LYS A 272 -15.24 -36.87 -15.04
C LYS A 272 -15.54 -36.62 -16.52
N ILE A 273 -15.29 -35.39 -16.93
CA ILE A 273 -15.47 -34.93 -18.31
C ILE A 273 -14.11 -34.49 -18.83
N GLY A 274 -13.64 -35.09 -19.91
CA GLY A 274 -12.33 -34.75 -20.47
C GLY A 274 -12.28 -34.90 -21.98
N ILE A 275 -11.20 -34.44 -22.56
CA ILE A 275 -10.91 -34.61 -23.99
C ILE A 275 -9.75 -35.58 -24.25
N GLY A 276 -9.74 -36.20 -25.43
CA GLY A 276 -8.68 -37.10 -25.90
C GLY A 276 -8.50 -36.99 -27.41
N ASN A 277 -7.33 -37.36 -27.93
CA ASN A 277 -7.08 -37.40 -29.37
C ASN A 277 -7.49 -38.75 -29.95
N VAL A 278 -8.11 -38.77 -31.13
CA VAL A 278 -8.26 -39.99 -31.92
C VAL A 278 -6.89 -40.28 -32.53
N ARG A 279 -6.25 -41.35 -32.07
CA ARG A 279 -4.99 -41.84 -32.62
C ARG A 279 -5.23 -43.19 -33.29
N SER A 280 -4.50 -43.49 -34.36
CA SER A 280 -4.45 -44.84 -34.93
C SER A 280 -3.60 -45.73 -34.03
N ILE A 281 -4.15 -46.14 -32.88
CA ILE A 281 -3.43 -46.94 -31.89
C ILE A 281 -3.57 -48.42 -32.27
N LYS A 282 -2.47 -49.18 -32.22
CA LYS A 282 -2.47 -50.64 -32.47
C LYS A 282 -3.19 -51.43 -31.36
N ARG A 283 -3.38 -50.85 -30.17
CA ARG A 283 -3.90 -51.49 -28.95
C ARG A 283 -4.82 -50.53 -28.20
N THR A 284 -6.07 -50.92 -27.96
CA THR A 284 -7.14 -50.05 -27.40
C THR A 284 -6.96 -49.65 -25.93
N TRP A 285 -6.04 -50.30 -25.19
CA TRP A 285 -5.74 -49.99 -23.78
C TRP A 285 -4.65 -48.92 -23.61
N GLU A 286 -3.93 -48.55 -24.67
CA GLU A 286 -2.94 -47.47 -24.68
C GLU A 286 -3.58 -46.10 -24.94
N ASP A 287 -4.87 -46.08 -25.28
CA ASP A 287 -5.64 -44.84 -25.37
C ASP A 287 -5.95 -44.25 -23.99
N ARG A 288 -6.24 -42.95 -23.93
CA ARG A 288 -6.61 -42.23 -22.70
C ARG A 288 -7.79 -42.89 -21.98
N LEU A 289 -8.83 -43.31 -22.69
CA LEU A 289 -9.94 -44.05 -22.07
C LEU A 289 -9.52 -45.45 -21.58
N GLY A 290 -8.51 -46.06 -22.21
CA GLY A 290 -7.92 -47.32 -21.78
C GLY A 290 -7.22 -47.21 -20.44
N SER A 291 -6.45 -46.14 -20.21
CA SER A 291 -5.81 -45.89 -18.91
C SER A 291 -6.82 -45.62 -17.81
N PHE A 292 -7.90 -44.88 -18.09
CA PHE A 292 -9.00 -44.69 -17.15
C PHE A 292 -9.70 -46.01 -16.78
N ARG A 293 -10.01 -46.87 -17.76
CA ARG A 293 -10.62 -48.18 -17.50
C ARG A 293 -9.80 -49.07 -16.60
N ARG A 294 -8.46 -49.04 -16.72
CA ARG A 294 -7.57 -49.82 -15.84
C ARG A 294 -7.60 -49.36 -14.38
N GLU A 295 -8.00 -48.12 -14.13
CA GLU A 295 -8.11 -47.54 -12.80
C GLU A 295 -9.59 -47.44 -12.38
N GLY A 296 -10.45 -48.35 -12.85
CA GLY A 296 -11.84 -48.50 -12.37
C GLY A 296 -12.87 -47.57 -13.01
N TRP A 297 -12.48 -46.70 -13.94
CA TRP A 297 -13.44 -45.78 -14.58
C TRP A 297 -14.23 -46.45 -15.70
N GLN A 298 -15.54 -46.26 -15.69
CA GLN A 298 -16.47 -46.75 -16.70
C GLN A 298 -16.81 -45.62 -17.68
N THR A 299 -16.81 -45.94 -18.98
CA THR A 299 -17.17 -44.97 -20.02
C THR A 299 -18.68 -44.89 -20.15
N TYR A 300 -19.26 -43.71 -19.91
CA TYR A 300 -20.69 -43.47 -20.12
C TYR A 300 -20.96 -43.07 -21.58
N LYS A 301 -20.24 -42.06 -22.09
CA LYS A 301 -20.44 -41.57 -23.47
C LYS A 301 -19.23 -40.85 -24.04
N VAL A 302 -19.12 -40.86 -25.37
CA VAL A 302 -18.06 -40.20 -26.13
C VAL A 302 -18.67 -39.43 -27.32
N TRP A 303 -18.18 -38.21 -27.57
CA TRP A 303 -18.56 -37.36 -28.70
C TRP A 303 -17.33 -37.03 -29.55
N GLN A 304 -17.43 -37.20 -30.86
CA GLN A 304 -16.33 -37.00 -31.80
C GLN A 304 -16.32 -35.58 -32.36
N PHE A 305 -15.12 -35.01 -32.55
CA PHE A 305 -14.88 -33.68 -33.10
C PHE A 305 -13.78 -33.73 -34.18
N LYS A 306 -13.83 -32.78 -35.12
CA LYS A 306 -12.85 -32.70 -36.22
C LYS A 306 -11.48 -32.30 -35.70
N THR A 307 -11.44 -31.49 -34.64
CA THR A 307 -10.19 -31.00 -34.03
C THR A 307 -10.27 -31.00 -32.50
N GLY A 308 -9.13 -31.18 -31.82
CA GLY A 308 -9.04 -31.01 -30.37
C GLY A 308 -9.37 -29.59 -29.90
N GLY A 309 -9.16 -28.58 -30.74
CA GLY A 309 -9.56 -27.20 -30.47
C GLY A 309 -11.08 -27.02 -30.33
N GLU A 310 -11.87 -27.72 -31.15
CA GLU A 310 -13.34 -27.77 -30.99
C GLU A 310 -13.72 -28.46 -29.68
N ALA A 311 -13.15 -29.64 -29.41
CA ALA A 311 -13.41 -30.39 -28.19
C ALA A 311 -13.09 -29.58 -26.92
N LEU A 312 -11.97 -28.85 -26.90
CA LEU A 312 -11.57 -27.97 -25.81
C LEU A 312 -12.54 -26.79 -25.61
N LYS A 313 -13.07 -26.22 -26.70
CA LYS A 313 -14.08 -25.15 -26.60
C LYS A 313 -15.36 -25.67 -25.93
N ILE A 314 -15.82 -26.85 -26.33
CA ILE A 314 -16.98 -27.52 -25.70
C ILE A 314 -16.69 -27.77 -24.23
N GLU A 315 -15.56 -28.42 -23.91
CA GLU A 315 -15.17 -28.75 -22.52
C GLU A 315 -15.14 -27.51 -21.63
N LYS A 316 -14.50 -26.42 -22.07
CA LYS A 316 -14.48 -25.15 -21.32
C LYS A 316 -15.87 -24.57 -21.11
N ALA A 317 -16.74 -24.63 -22.11
CA ALA A 317 -18.11 -24.14 -21.99
C ALA A 317 -18.94 -25.00 -21.03
N VAL A 318 -18.76 -26.33 -21.04
CA VAL A 318 -19.37 -27.25 -20.08
C VAL A 318 -18.91 -26.96 -18.66
N PHE A 319 -17.59 -26.79 -18.43
CA PHE A 319 -17.09 -26.44 -17.10
C PHE A 319 -17.51 -25.05 -16.66
N LYS A 320 -17.72 -24.10 -17.57
CA LYS A 320 -18.31 -22.80 -17.22
C LYS A 320 -19.70 -23.00 -16.61
N VAL A 321 -20.55 -23.84 -17.20
CA VAL A 321 -21.88 -24.14 -16.65
C VAL A 321 -21.77 -24.86 -15.30
N ILE A 322 -20.94 -25.91 -15.22
CA ILE A 322 -20.77 -26.71 -13.99
C ILE A 322 -20.22 -25.87 -12.83
N ARG A 323 -19.15 -25.11 -13.06
CA ARG A 323 -18.43 -24.38 -12.01
C ARG A 323 -19.05 -23.03 -11.67
N LYS A 324 -19.62 -22.32 -12.66
CA LYS A 324 -20.17 -20.97 -12.44
C LYS A 324 -21.67 -21.00 -12.16
N ASP A 325 -22.42 -21.75 -12.95
CA ASP A 325 -23.89 -21.71 -12.89
C ASP A 325 -24.42 -22.71 -11.85
N LEU A 326 -23.88 -23.94 -11.83
CA LEU A 326 -24.25 -24.98 -10.87
C LEU A 326 -23.40 -24.98 -9.60
N LYS A 327 -22.28 -24.23 -9.57
CA LYS A 327 -21.36 -24.09 -8.43
C LYS A 327 -20.83 -25.43 -7.88
N LEU A 328 -20.70 -26.45 -8.72
CA LEU A 328 -20.16 -27.74 -8.30
C LEU A 328 -18.64 -27.64 -8.18
N PRO A 329 -18.02 -28.01 -7.05
CA PRO A 329 -16.58 -27.95 -6.85
C PRO A 329 -15.85 -29.15 -7.45
N ILE A 330 -14.52 -29.04 -7.55
CA ILE A 330 -13.66 -30.17 -7.91
C ILE A 330 -13.82 -31.24 -6.83
N HIS A 331 -14.13 -32.48 -7.21
CA HIS A 331 -14.44 -33.54 -6.26
C HIS A 331 -13.19 -34.28 -5.77
N LEU A 332 -12.36 -34.77 -6.70
CA LEU A 332 -11.19 -35.57 -6.36
C LEU A 332 -9.92 -34.73 -6.17
N SER A 333 -9.02 -35.23 -5.33
CA SER A 333 -7.68 -34.65 -5.12
C SER A 333 -6.65 -35.21 -6.12
N LYS A 334 -5.44 -34.61 -6.15
CA LYS A 334 -4.34 -35.10 -7.00
C LYS A 334 -3.86 -36.48 -6.57
N GLU A 335 -3.88 -36.75 -5.26
CA GLU A 335 -3.43 -37.99 -4.64
C GLU A 335 -4.35 -39.15 -5.03
N GLN A 336 -5.66 -38.91 -5.07
CA GLN A 336 -6.67 -39.88 -5.51
C GLN A 336 -6.58 -40.18 -7.01
N MET A 337 -6.04 -39.26 -7.82
CA MET A 337 -5.86 -39.40 -9.27
C MET A 337 -4.39 -39.47 -9.72
N LYS A 338 -3.51 -40.08 -8.92
CA LYS A 338 -2.06 -40.04 -9.14
C LYS A 338 -1.60 -40.59 -10.51
N LYS A 339 -2.28 -41.61 -11.05
CA LYS A 339 -1.86 -42.28 -12.30
C LYS A 339 -2.50 -41.72 -13.57
N THR A 340 -3.71 -41.19 -13.49
CA THR A 340 -4.48 -40.71 -14.65
C THR A 340 -4.56 -39.19 -14.74
N GLU A 341 -4.32 -38.50 -13.63
CA GLU A 341 -4.34 -37.03 -13.50
C GLU A 341 -5.68 -36.37 -13.93
N GLY A 342 -5.73 -35.04 -13.86
CA GLY A 342 -6.88 -34.25 -14.29
C GLY A 342 -8.01 -34.19 -13.26
N GLN A 343 -7.68 -34.18 -11.98
CA GLN A 343 -8.64 -34.03 -10.89
C GLN A 343 -9.55 -32.80 -11.04
N SER A 344 -9.07 -31.71 -11.66
CA SER A 344 -9.86 -30.49 -11.95
C SER A 344 -11.10 -30.73 -12.81
N GLU A 345 -11.14 -31.85 -13.52
CA GLU A 345 -12.20 -32.25 -14.42
C GLU A 345 -13.28 -33.11 -13.75
N THR A 346 -13.19 -33.32 -12.44
CA THR A 346 -14.09 -34.22 -11.68
C THR A 346 -15.23 -33.47 -11.00
N VAL A 347 -16.37 -34.15 -10.87
CA VAL A 347 -17.54 -33.73 -10.10
C VAL A 347 -18.04 -34.90 -9.26
N ASP A 348 -18.68 -34.58 -8.15
CA ASP A 348 -19.32 -35.54 -7.27
C ASP A 348 -20.55 -36.15 -7.96
N ALA A 349 -20.65 -37.48 -7.92
CA ALA A 349 -21.74 -38.22 -8.56
C ALA A 349 -23.08 -38.05 -7.81
N ASP A 350 -23.07 -37.77 -6.51
CA ASP A 350 -24.30 -37.50 -5.75
C ASP A 350 -24.88 -36.13 -6.09
N SER A 351 -23.99 -35.18 -6.43
CA SER A 351 -24.36 -33.81 -6.75
C SER A 351 -24.99 -33.64 -8.14
N ILE A 352 -24.66 -34.52 -9.10
CA ILE A 352 -25.20 -34.43 -10.47
C ILE A 352 -25.17 -35.77 -11.20
N SER A 353 -26.29 -36.16 -11.79
CA SER A 353 -26.40 -37.41 -12.54
C SER A 353 -25.73 -37.34 -13.93
N LEU A 354 -25.31 -38.51 -14.44
CA LEU A 354 -24.79 -38.67 -15.80
C LEU A 354 -25.76 -38.15 -16.88
N LEU A 355 -27.07 -38.36 -16.70
CA LEU A 355 -28.10 -37.87 -17.63
C LEU A 355 -28.18 -36.33 -17.65
N GLN A 356 -28.03 -35.68 -16.50
CA GLN A 356 -28.00 -34.21 -16.44
C GLN A 356 -26.73 -33.66 -17.09
N LEU A 357 -25.57 -34.27 -16.83
CA LEU A 357 -24.32 -33.91 -17.50
C LEU A 357 -24.42 -34.09 -19.02
N GLU A 358 -25.01 -35.19 -19.49
CA GLU A 358 -25.22 -35.43 -20.92
C GLU A 358 -26.08 -34.34 -21.56
N LYS A 359 -27.17 -33.93 -20.90
CA LYS A 359 -28.04 -32.83 -21.37
C LYS A 359 -27.29 -31.51 -21.47
N ILE A 360 -26.45 -31.18 -20.48
CA ILE A 360 -25.61 -29.97 -20.51
C ILE A 360 -24.63 -30.02 -21.69
N ILE A 361 -23.92 -31.13 -21.85
CA ILE A 361 -22.95 -31.32 -22.95
C ILE A 361 -23.65 -31.18 -24.30
N LYS A 362 -24.78 -31.87 -24.51
CA LYS A 362 -25.56 -31.78 -25.76
C LYS A 362 -26.04 -30.36 -26.05
N LYS A 363 -26.51 -29.63 -25.02
CA LYS A 363 -26.94 -28.24 -25.16
C LYS A 363 -25.78 -27.33 -25.59
N VAL A 364 -24.60 -27.51 -24.99
CA VAL A 364 -23.39 -26.74 -25.35
C VAL A 364 -22.91 -27.08 -26.76
N ILE A 365 -22.92 -28.36 -27.15
CA ILE A 365 -22.56 -28.79 -28.50
C ILE A 365 -23.48 -28.14 -29.55
N LYS A 366 -24.80 -28.18 -29.32
CA LYS A 366 -25.77 -27.57 -30.24
C LYS A 366 -25.59 -26.05 -30.35
N GLY A 367 -25.46 -25.36 -29.22
CA GLY A 367 -25.33 -23.90 -29.19
C GLY A 367 -23.99 -23.34 -29.68
N LEU A 368 -23.01 -24.19 -30.04
CA LEU A 368 -21.75 -23.79 -30.67
C LEU A 368 -21.66 -24.18 -32.15
N GLN A 369 -22.66 -24.91 -32.65
CA GLN A 369 -22.83 -25.26 -34.08
C GLN A 369 -23.77 -24.29 -34.81
N GLU A 370 -24.60 -23.55 -34.06
CA GLU A 370 -25.30 -22.34 -34.48
C GLU A 370 -24.35 -21.13 -34.37
#